data_AF-A0A351UMX3-F1
#
_entry.id   AF-A0A351UMX3-F1
#
_cell.length_a   1.000
_cell.length_b   1.000
_cell.length_c   1.000
_cell.angle_alpha   90.00
_cell.angle_beta   90.00
_cell.angle_gamma   90.00
#
_symmetry.space_group_name_H-M   'P 1'
#
loop_
_entity.id
_entity.type
_entity.pdbx_description
1 polymer ?
#
loop_
_entity_poly.entity_id
_entity_poly.type
_entity_poly.pdbx_seq_one_letter_code
_entity_poly.pdbx_strand_id
1 'polypeptide(L)'
;MATQGIFRVECPHCGEGFDADFWTVVRGDRDHELKELILSGEFDLLVCPHCEDMFQHAEPFLYIDPPKDMLVFVMPASYEAEKDKWITKMRADYEPLKAGLSAAQGLASGPLFLFGLEPLTALLAADQDREEETEVLEFMAREEGMNLAHVKPAAARELDLTFTIPLPSGLKGRAAALKAASDLRAKNDALPRLKKLIDVLSAVKDENLTFLK
;
A
#
# COMPACT_ATOMS: atom_id res chain seq x y z
N MET A 1 -1.94 10.10 13.77
CA MET A 1 -2.03 9.36 15.03
C MET A 1 -3.22 8.47 14.89
N ALA A 2 -3.05 7.19 15.21
CA ALA A 2 -4.14 6.23 15.20
C ALA A 2 -5.24 6.63 16.19
N THR A 3 -6.47 6.17 15.93
CA THR A 3 -7.63 6.41 16.78
C THR A 3 -8.30 5.10 17.13
N GLN A 4 -8.77 4.96 18.37
CA GLN A 4 -9.51 3.78 18.82
C GLN A 4 -11.00 4.10 18.99
N GLY A 5 -11.83 3.08 18.85
CA GLY A 5 -13.22 3.05 19.25
C GLY A 5 -13.49 1.82 20.12
N ILE A 6 -14.53 1.90 20.94
CA ILE A 6 -14.96 0.78 21.78
C ILE A 6 -16.13 0.09 21.10
N PHE A 7 -16.04 -1.22 20.92
CA PHE A 7 -17.08 -2.04 20.32
C PHE A 7 -17.39 -3.24 21.21
N ARG A 8 -18.67 -3.62 21.26
CA ARG A 8 -19.11 -4.81 21.99
C ARG A 8 -18.92 -6.03 21.11
N VAL A 9 -18.17 -7.01 21.61
CA VAL A 9 -17.81 -8.25 20.94
C VAL A 9 -18.42 -9.42 21.69
N GLU A 10 -18.88 -10.44 20.96
CA GLU A 10 -19.32 -11.71 21.55
C GLU A 10 -18.22 -12.77 21.34
N CYS A 11 -17.81 -13.43 22.43
CA CYS A 11 -16.79 -14.47 22.33
C CYS A 11 -17.35 -15.71 21.60
N PRO A 12 -16.70 -16.21 20.54
CA PRO A 12 -17.17 -17.38 19.81
C PRO A 12 -17.03 -18.69 20.61
N HIS A 13 -16.26 -18.70 21.70
CA HIS A 13 -16.01 -19.89 22.51
C HIS A 13 -16.99 -20.06 23.68
N CYS A 14 -17.24 -18.98 24.43
CA CYS A 14 -18.12 -19.03 25.61
C CYS A 14 -19.45 -18.27 25.44
N GLY A 15 -19.59 -17.45 24.38
CA GLY A 15 -20.79 -16.65 24.11
C GLY A 15 -20.93 -15.37 24.97
N GLU A 16 -20.02 -15.12 25.91
CA GLU A 16 -20.05 -13.90 26.72
C GLU A 16 -19.67 -12.67 25.90
N GLY A 17 -20.41 -11.57 26.12
CA GLY A 17 -20.20 -10.30 25.45
C GLY A 17 -19.37 -9.34 26.30
N PHE A 18 -18.35 -8.72 25.71
CA PHE A 18 -17.48 -7.74 26.39
C PHE A 18 -17.13 -6.58 25.47
N ASP A 19 -16.73 -5.45 26.05
CA ASP A 19 -16.27 -4.28 25.30
C ASP A 19 -14.77 -4.39 25.02
N ALA A 20 -14.36 -4.14 23.78
CA ALA A 20 -12.97 -4.15 23.34
C ALA A 20 -12.61 -2.90 22.54
N ASP A 21 -11.35 -2.49 22.63
CA ASP A 21 -10.80 -1.36 21.88
C ASP A 21 -10.35 -1.82 20.49
N PHE A 22 -10.85 -1.16 19.45
CA PHE A 22 -10.46 -1.38 18.07
C PHE A 22 -9.87 -0.12 17.46
N TRP A 23 -8.79 -0.28 16.71
CA TRP A 23 -8.23 0.79 15.90
C TRP A 23 -9.17 1.09 14.72
N THR A 24 -9.66 2.32 14.65
CA THR A 24 -10.59 2.78 13.59
C THR A 24 -9.87 3.58 12.51
N VAL A 25 -8.71 4.16 12.83
CA VAL A 25 -7.80 4.80 11.87
C VAL A 25 -6.38 4.43 12.24
N VAL A 26 -5.59 4.00 11.26
CA VAL A 26 -4.17 3.66 11.38
C VAL A 26 -3.37 4.51 10.39
N ARG A 27 -2.29 5.14 10.87
CA ARG A 27 -1.35 5.88 10.02
C ARG A 27 -0.10 5.04 9.76
N GLY A 28 -0.04 4.40 8.60
CA GLY A 28 1.12 3.57 8.20
C GLY A 28 2.45 4.33 8.16
N ASP A 29 2.40 5.65 7.98
CA ASP A 29 3.56 6.54 7.98
C ASP A 29 4.06 6.94 9.38
N ARG A 30 3.31 6.63 10.44
CA ARG A 30 3.62 7.08 11.82
C ARG A 30 3.50 6.00 12.88
N ASP A 31 2.51 5.13 12.73
CA ASP A 31 2.14 4.11 13.70
C ASP A 31 2.79 2.77 13.29
N HIS A 32 4.13 2.72 13.32
CA HIS A 32 4.90 1.58 12.82
C HIS A 32 4.56 0.28 13.54
N GLU A 33 4.34 0.30 14.85
CA GLU A 33 3.94 -0.88 15.62
C GLU A 33 2.61 -1.46 15.13
N LEU A 34 1.63 -0.63 14.79
CA LEU A 34 0.35 -1.08 14.24
C LEU A 34 0.51 -1.65 12.82
N LYS A 35 1.40 -1.07 12.02
CA LYS A 35 1.74 -1.60 10.70
C LYS A 35 2.35 -3.00 10.81
N GLU A 36 3.24 -3.21 11.78
CA GLU A 36 3.82 -4.55 12.03
C GLU A 36 2.76 -5.56 12.49
N LEU A 37 1.81 -5.17 13.35
CA LEU A 37 0.70 -6.05 13.74
C LEU A 37 -0.20 -6.43 12.55
N ILE A 38 -0.40 -5.51 11.59
CA ILE A 38 -1.12 -5.81 10.34
C ILE A 38 -0.31 -6.80 9.49
N LEU A 39 1.01 -6.61 9.40
CA LEU A 39 1.90 -7.49 8.65
C LEU A 39 2.01 -8.90 9.28
N SER A 40 1.99 -9.00 10.61
CA SER A 40 2.02 -10.27 11.33
C SER A 40 0.66 -10.98 11.39
N GLY A 41 -0.44 -10.28 11.09
CA GLY A 41 -1.80 -10.80 11.18
C GLY A 41 -2.38 -10.78 12.60
N GLU A 42 -1.77 -10.03 13.53
CA GLU A 42 -2.12 -9.96 14.95
C GLU A 42 -2.96 -8.71 15.29
N PHE A 43 -3.24 -7.85 14.32
CA PHE A 43 -3.88 -6.54 14.52
C PHE A 43 -5.24 -6.57 15.25
N ASP A 44 -6.05 -7.61 15.00
CA ASP A 44 -7.43 -7.74 15.52
C ASP A 44 -7.58 -8.99 16.42
N LEU A 45 -6.51 -9.34 17.14
CA LEU A 45 -6.47 -10.51 18.02
C LEU A 45 -6.93 -10.12 19.43
N LEU A 46 -7.99 -10.76 19.91
CA LEU A 46 -8.57 -10.53 21.23
C LEU A 46 -8.36 -11.73 22.14
N VAL A 47 -8.25 -11.45 23.45
CA VAL A 47 -8.30 -12.46 24.51
C VAL A 47 -9.58 -12.25 25.30
N CYS A 48 -10.41 -13.29 25.39
CA CYS A 48 -11.67 -13.20 26.14
C CYS A 48 -11.38 -13.08 27.65
N PRO A 49 -11.95 -12.08 28.36
CA PRO A 49 -11.75 -11.95 29.80
C PRO A 49 -12.50 -13.01 30.63
N HIS A 50 -13.38 -13.80 30.00
CA HIS A 50 -14.20 -14.81 30.69
C HIS A 50 -13.66 -16.24 30.58
N CYS A 51 -13.17 -16.63 29.39
CA CYS A 51 -12.65 -17.98 29.15
C CYS A 51 -11.18 -18.02 28.76
N GLU A 52 -10.52 -16.87 28.65
CA GLU A 52 -9.10 -16.72 28.27
C GLU A 52 -8.75 -17.23 26.86
N ASP A 53 -9.74 -17.69 26.08
CA ASP A 53 -9.54 -18.06 24.68
C ASP A 53 -9.21 -16.83 23.83
N MET A 54 -8.36 -17.07 22.83
CA MET A 54 -7.90 -16.08 21.89
C MET A 54 -8.61 -16.26 20.54
N PHE A 55 -9.13 -15.17 19.98
CA PHE A 55 -9.85 -15.20 18.71
C PHE A 55 -9.69 -13.88 17.95
N GLN A 56 -9.87 -13.93 16.63
CA GLN A 56 -9.88 -12.72 15.80
C GLN A 56 -11.30 -12.15 15.70
N HIS A 57 -11.42 -10.83 15.80
CA HIS A 57 -12.66 -10.11 15.54
C HIS A 57 -12.32 -8.85 14.76
N ALA A 58 -12.78 -8.73 13.52
CA ALA A 58 -12.46 -7.57 12.69
C ALA A 58 -13.57 -6.52 12.76
N GLU A 59 -13.20 -5.26 13.00
CA GLU A 59 -14.07 -4.11 12.82
C GLU A 59 -13.60 -3.25 11.62
N PRO A 60 -14.50 -2.52 10.94
CA PRO A 60 -14.10 -1.63 9.86
C PRO A 60 -13.11 -0.55 10.32
N PHE A 61 -12.01 -0.39 9.59
CA PHE A 61 -11.03 0.67 9.87
C PHE A 61 -10.43 1.30 8.61
N LEU A 62 -9.80 2.46 8.81
CA LEU A 62 -9.09 3.20 7.78
C LEU A 62 -7.57 3.04 7.94
N TYR A 63 -6.89 2.56 6.91
CA TYR A 63 -5.43 2.61 6.82
C TYR A 63 -5.02 3.75 5.88
N ILE A 64 -4.16 4.65 6.37
CA ILE A 64 -3.72 5.83 5.61
C ILE A 64 -2.18 5.88 5.62
N ASP A 65 -1.58 5.98 4.45
CA ASP A 65 -0.13 6.11 4.27
C ASP A 65 0.15 7.07 3.11
N PRO A 66 0.28 8.38 3.39
CA PRO A 66 0.50 9.40 2.37
C PRO A 66 1.77 9.26 1.54
N PRO A 67 2.96 8.96 2.12
CA PRO A 67 4.16 8.70 1.32
C PRO A 67 3.96 7.64 0.24
N LYS A 68 3.12 6.65 0.53
CA LYS A 68 2.76 5.55 -0.36
C LYS A 68 1.47 5.78 -1.15
N ASP A 69 0.88 6.97 -1.06
CA ASP A 69 -0.37 7.34 -1.74
C ASP A 69 -1.50 6.32 -1.48
N MET A 70 -1.64 5.88 -0.22
CA MET A 70 -2.64 4.90 0.19
C MET A 70 -3.69 5.52 1.12
N LEU A 71 -4.94 5.30 0.73
CA LEU A 71 -6.11 5.41 1.58
C LEU A 71 -6.90 4.13 1.39
N VAL A 72 -6.96 3.30 2.43
CA VAL A 72 -7.56 1.97 2.36
C VAL A 72 -8.64 1.89 3.39
N PHE A 73 -9.84 1.55 2.94
CA PHE A 73 -10.91 1.10 3.79
C PHE A 73 -10.84 -0.41 3.92
N VAL A 74 -10.62 -0.88 5.15
CA VAL A 74 -10.53 -2.31 5.47
C VAL A 74 -11.83 -2.70 6.16
N MET A 75 -12.54 -3.64 5.55
CA MET A 75 -13.80 -4.16 6.05
C MET A 75 -13.61 -5.57 6.59
N PRO A 76 -14.47 -6.04 7.51
CA PRO A 76 -14.47 -7.44 7.90
C PRO A 76 -14.67 -8.37 6.69
N ALA A 77 -14.00 -9.52 6.67
CA ALA A 77 -14.14 -10.49 5.58
C ALA A 77 -15.58 -10.98 5.39
N SER A 78 -16.37 -10.99 6.47
CA SER A 78 -17.81 -11.34 6.44
C SER A 78 -18.63 -10.43 5.52
N TYR A 79 -18.16 -9.22 5.20
CA TYR A 79 -18.87 -8.27 4.34
C TYR A 79 -18.62 -8.51 2.85
N GLU A 80 -17.73 -9.45 2.50
CA GLU A 80 -17.35 -9.73 1.11
C GLU A 80 -18.53 -10.19 0.24
N ALA A 81 -19.48 -10.94 0.81
CA ALA A 81 -20.69 -11.38 0.11
C ALA A 81 -21.56 -10.19 -0.37
N GLU A 82 -21.50 -9.05 0.31
CA GLU A 82 -22.22 -7.82 -0.03
C GLU A 82 -21.27 -6.70 -0.47
N LYS A 83 -20.09 -7.04 -1.00
CA LYS A 83 -19.03 -6.06 -1.30
C LYS A 83 -19.49 -4.87 -2.14
N ASP A 84 -20.33 -5.07 -3.15
CA ASP A 84 -20.74 -4.00 -4.06
C ASP A 84 -21.60 -2.95 -3.35
N LYS A 85 -22.44 -3.40 -2.41
CA LYS A 85 -23.25 -2.52 -1.55
C LYS A 85 -22.35 -1.69 -0.64
N TRP A 86 -21.36 -2.33 0.00
CA TRP A 86 -20.43 -1.64 0.89
C TRP A 86 -19.53 -0.66 0.13
N ILE A 87 -18.93 -1.06 -1.00
CA ILE A 87 -18.13 -0.18 -1.86
C ILE A 87 -18.95 1.03 -2.31
N THR A 88 -20.20 0.82 -2.73
CA THR A 88 -21.07 1.92 -3.17
C THR A 88 -21.33 2.92 -2.03
N LYS A 89 -21.69 2.41 -0.84
CA LYS A 89 -21.91 3.23 0.35
C LYS A 89 -20.66 4.03 0.71
N MET A 90 -19.52 3.37 0.81
CA MET A 90 -18.28 3.99 1.28
C MET A 90 -17.72 4.99 0.27
N ARG A 91 -17.92 4.74 -1.03
CA ARG A 91 -17.61 5.73 -2.07
C ARG A 91 -18.49 6.97 -1.94
N ALA A 92 -19.78 6.80 -1.66
CA ALA A 92 -20.68 7.92 -1.43
C ALA A 92 -20.29 8.73 -0.18
N ASP A 93 -19.82 8.06 0.87
CA ASP A 93 -19.32 8.71 2.09
C ASP A 93 -17.96 9.41 1.88
N TYR A 94 -17.11 8.85 1.01
CA TYR A 94 -15.79 9.42 0.69
C TYR A 94 -15.87 10.65 -0.23
N GLU A 95 -16.76 10.67 -1.23
CA GLU A 95 -16.77 11.71 -2.27
C GLU A 95 -16.88 13.15 -1.71
N PRO A 96 -17.73 13.44 -0.71
CA PRO A 96 -17.79 14.76 -0.07
C PRO A 96 -16.51 15.14 0.67
N LEU A 97 -15.75 14.15 1.15
CA LEU A 97 -14.54 14.34 1.95
C LEU A 97 -13.25 14.40 1.11
N LYS A 98 -13.32 13.89 -0.13
CA LYS A 98 -12.18 13.73 -1.04
C LYS A 98 -11.32 14.99 -1.19
N ALA A 99 -11.93 16.15 -1.41
CA ALA A 99 -11.20 17.40 -1.61
C ALA A 99 -10.45 17.86 -0.35
N GLY A 100 -11.04 17.64 0.83
CA GLY A 100 -10.40 17.95 2.10
C GLY A 100 -9.28 16.97 2.43
N LEU A 101 -9.50 15.68 2.17
CA LEU A 101 -8.52 14.63 2.41
C LEU A 101 -7.32 14.71 1.48
N SER A 102 -7.52 14.97 0.18
CA SER A 102 -6.41 15.12 -0.76
C SER A 102 -5.54 16.34 -0.42
N ALA A 103 -6.16 17.47 -0.07
CA ALA A 103 -5.44 18.69 0.31
C ALA A 103 -4.69 18.54 1.65
N ALA A 104 -5.29 17.86 2.63
CA ALA A 104 -4.70 17.72 3.97
C ALA A 104 -3.68 16.57 4.08
N GLN A 105 -3.89 15.49 3.33
CA GLN A 105 -3.08 14.27 3.41
C GLN A 105 -2.17 14.07 2.20
N GLY A 106 -2.24 14.86 1.13
CA GLY A 106 -1.36 14.70 -0.03
C GLY A 106 -1.62 13.41 -0.85
N LEU A 107 -2.81 12.83 -0.71
CA LEU A 107 -3.24 11.67 -1.46
C LEU A 107 -3.69 12.08 -2.87
N ALA A 108 -3.09 11.47 -3.89
CA ALA A 108 -3.41 11.68 -5.30
C ALA A 108 -4.36 10.60 -5.83
N SER A 109 -4.27 9.38 -5.28
CA SER A 109 -5.06 8.24 -5.71
C SER A 109 -6.40 8.12 -4.96
N GLY A 110 -7.34 7.41 -5.57
CA GLY A 110 -8.62 7.10 -4.94
C GLY A 110 -8.49 6.04 -3.84
N PRO A 111 -9.52 5.88 -2.99
CA PRO A 111 -9.50 4.90 -1.93
C PRO A 111 -9.53 3.47 -2.47
N LEU A 112 -8.82 2.58 -1.80
CA LEU A 112 -8.92 1.14 -1.96
C LEU A 112 -9.94 0.60 -0.96
N PHE A 113 -10.71 -0.40 -1.37
CA PHE A 113 -11.67 -1.08 -0.51
C PHE A 113 -11.27 -2.55 -0.42
N LEU A 114 -10.86 -2.98 0.76
CA LEU A 114 -10.39 -4.34 1.03
C LEU A 114 -11.34 -5.01 2.03
N PHE A 115 -11.51 -6.32 1.89
CA PHE A 115 -12.35 -7.15 2.75
C PHE A 115 -11.47 -8.22 3.38
N GLY A 116 -11.36 -8.19 4.71
CA GLY A 116 -10.36 -8.92 5.49
C GLY A 116 -9.04 -8.17 5.63
N LEU A 117 -8.21 -8.65 6.57
CA LEU A 117 -6.88 -8.12 6.82
C LEU A 117 -5.87 -8.60 5.76
N GLU A 118 -6.02 -9.84 5.27
CA GLU A 118 -5.07 -10.48 4.35
C GLU A 118 -4.76 -9.66 3.10
N PRO A 119 -5.73 -9.05 2.39
CA PRO A 119 -5.42 -8.23 1.22
C PRO A 119 -4.60 -6.99 1.55
N LEU A 120 -4.79 -6.40 2.75
CA LEU A 120 -3.97 -5.28 3.20
C LEU A 120 -2.55 -5.77 3.52
N THR A 121 -2.42 -6.85 4.27
CA THR A 121 -1.12 -7.47 4.57
C THR A 121 -0.34 -7.79 3.29
N ALA A 122 -0.99 -8.41 2.30
CA ALA A 122 -0.38 -8.71 1.01
C ALA A 122 0.04 -7.46 0.24
N LEU A 123 -0.78 -6.39 0.27
CA LEU A 123 -0.45 -5.11 -0.34
C LEU A 123 0.78 -4.47 0.31
N LEU A 124 0.85 -4.47 1.65
CA LEU A 124 1.96 -3.90 2.40
C LEU A 124 3.25 -4.70 2.22
N ALA A 125 3.17 -6.03 2.21
CA ALA A 125 4.32 -6.90 1.94
C ALA A 125 4.86 -6.69 0.52
N ALA A 126 3.98 -6.63 -0.49
CA ALA A 126 4.39 -6.35 -1.86
C ALA A 126 5.01 -4.95 -2.03
N ASP A 127 4.58 -3.99 -1.21
CA ASP A 127 5.19 -2.67 -1.13
C ASP A 127 6.58 -2.71 -0.51
N GLN A 128 6.78 -3.47 0.56
CA GLN A 128 8.09 -3.66 1.20
C GLN A 128 9.08 -4.34 0.25
N ASP A 129 8.69 -5.42 -0.41
CA ASP A 129 9.52 -6.09 -1.43
C ASP A 129 9.97 -5.11 -2.52
N ARG A 130 9.08 -4.18 -2.92
CA ARG A 130 9.38 -3.16 -3.91
C ARG A 130 10.30 -2.08 -3.37
N GLU A 131 10.21 -1.72 -2.09
CA GLU A 131 11.14 -0.80 -1.43
C GLU A 131 12.55 -1.37 -1.46
N GLU A 132 12.71 -2.60 -1.02
CA GLU A 132 14.00 -3.31 -1.02
C GLU A 132 14.61 -3.35 -2.43
N GLU A 133 13.82 -3.71 -3.44
CA GLU A 133 14.30 -3.71 -4.82
C GLU A 133 14.62 -2.29 -5.34
N THR A 134 13.84 -1.30 -4.92
CA THR A 134 14.09 0.11 -5.24
C THR A 134 15.43 0.56 -4.66
N GLU A 135 15.72 0.23 -3.40
CA GLU A 135 16.99 0.60 -2.75
C GLU A 135 18.20 0.01 -3.48
N VAL A 136 18.13 -1.26 -3.89
CA VAL A 136 19.19 -1.91 -4.68
C VAL A 136 19.36 -1.21 -6.03
N LEU A 137 18.26 -0.91 -6.72
CA LEU A 137 18.30 -0.18 -8.00
C LEU A 137 18.89 1.22 -7.83
N GLU A 138 18.49 1.95 -6.80
CA GLU A 138 18.98 3.31 -6.53
C GLU A 138 20.48 3.30 -6.22
N PHE A 139 20.94 2.34 -5.43
CA PHE A 139 22.36 2.14 -5.15
C PHE A 139 23.14 1.94 -6.44
N MET A 140 22.70 1.00 -7.29
CA MET A 140 23.36 0.74 -8.58
C MET A 140 23.34 1.96 -9.51
N ALA A 141 22.24 2.68 -9.58
CA ALA A 141 22.11 3.88 -10.41
C ALA A 141 23.08 4.99 -9.95
N ARG A 142 23.24 5.19 -8.64
CA ARG A 142 24.15 6.19 -8.06
C ARG A 142 25.61 5.86 -8.35
N GLU A 143 26.01 4.60 -8.28
CA GLU A 143 27.37 4.15 -8.65
C GLU A 143 27.71 4.48 -10.11
N GLU A 144 26.71 4.49 -10.99
CA GLU A 144 26.86 4.84 -12.40
C GLU A 144 26.70 6.34 -12.70
N GLY A 145 26.53 7.18 -11.67
CA GLY A 145 26.29 8.61 -11.85
C GLY A 145 24.97 8.93 -12.56
N MET A 146 23.97 8.06 -12.44
CA MET A 146 22.63 8.28 -12.96
C MET A 146 21.78 9.07 -11.95
N ASN A 147 20.80 9.81 -12.46
CA ASN A 147 19.75 10.44 -11.68
C ASN A 147 18.61 9.45 -11.41
N LEU A 148 17.79 9.77 -10.41
CA LEU A 148 16.62 8.99 -10.02
C LEU A 148 15.36 9.82 -10.28
N ALA A 149 14.37 9.21 -10.92
CA ALA A 149 13.04 9.81 -11.05
C ALA A 149 12.02 8.98 -10.26
N HIS A 150 11.22 9.66 -9.44
CA HIS A 150 10.21 9.01 -8.62
C HIS A 150 8.97 8.63 -9.44
N VAL A 151 8.52 7.40 -9.25
CA VAL A 151 7.26 6.89 -9.79
C VAL A 151 6.13 7.22 -8.82
N LYS A 152 4.94 7.53 -9.33
CA LYS A 152 3.74 7.64 -8.50
C LYS A 152 3.45 6.27 -7.86
N PRO A 153 3.28 6.15 -6.53
CA PRO A 153 3.14 4.85 -5.88
C PRO A 153 2.03 3.97 -6.46
N ALA A 154 0.87 4.55 -6.79
CA ALA A 154 -0.20 3.82 -7.44
C ALA A 154 0.19 3.27 -8.83
N ALA A 155 0.90 4.06 -9.64
CA ALA A 155 1.39 3.60 -10.93
C ALA A 155 2.50 2.54 -10.79
N ALA A 156 3.35 2.65 -9.78
CA ALA A 156 4.36 1.64 -9.47
C ALA A 156 3.71 0.29 -9.13
N ARG A 157 2.60 0.29 -8.38
CA ARG A 157 1.81 -0.93 -8.10
C ARG A 157 1.11 -1.46 -9.34
N GLU A 158 0.44 -0.61 -10.10
CA GLU A 158 -0.31 -1.00 -11.30
C GLU A 158 0.58 -1.63 -12.36
N LEU A 159 1.78 -1.08 -12.57
CA LEU A 159 2.74 -1.54 -13.57
C LEU A 159 3.78 -2.54 -13.00
N ASP A 160 3.69 -2.83 -11.70
CA ASP A 160 4.68 -3.59 -10.91
C ASP A 160 6.13 -3.16 -11.20
N LEU A 161 6.40 -1.87 -11.00
CA LEU A 161 7.70 -1.22 -11.14
C LEU A 161 8.30 -0.89 -9.77
N THR A 162 9.59 -0.54 -9.73
CA THR A 162 10.20 0.10 -8.55
C THR A 162 9.62 1.50 -8.30
N PHE A 163 9.78 2.01 -7.08
CA PHE A 163 9.31 3.36 -6.73
C PHE A 163 10.17 4.48 -7.34
N THR A 164 11.33 4.13 -7.89
CA THR A 164 12.16 5.01 -8.69
C THR A 164 12.64 4.33 -9.95
N ILE A 165 12.89 5.09 -10.99
CA ILE A 165 13.56 4.61 -12.21
C ILE A 165 14.88 5.35 -12.43
N PRO A 166 15.87 4.70 -13.05
CA PRO A 166 17.15 5.33 -13.36
C PRO A 166 17.02 6.19 -14.62
N LEU A 167 17.68 7.34 -14.61
CA LEU A 167 17.81 8.23 -15.77
C LEU A 167 19.28 8.64 -15.93
N PRO A 168 19.85 8.62 -17.14
CA PRO A 168 21.19 9.15 -17.36
C PRO A 168 21.26 10.64 -16.98
N SER A 169 22.41 11.08 -16.48
CA SER A 169 22.62 12.48 -16.09
C SER A 169 22.30 13.45 -17.23
N GLY A 170 21.40 14.40 -16.97
CA GLY A 170 20.98 15.42 -17.94
C GLY A 170 20.00 14.94 -19.04
N LEU A 171 19.66 13.65 -19.09
CA LEU A 171 18.69 13.11 -20.05
C LEU A 171 17.33 12.84 -19.40
N LYS A 172 16.28 13.03 -20.19
CA LYS A 172 14.88 12.75 -19.81
C LYS A 172 14.20 11.95 -20.91
N GLY A 173 13.09 11.32 -20.56
CA GLY A 173 12.23 10.61 -21.50
C GLY A 173 12.46 9.11 -21.53
N ARG A 174 11.54 8.43 -22.20
CA ARG A 174 11.45 6.97 -22.28
C ARG A 174 12.73 6.33 -22.83
N ALA A 175 13.29 6.85 -23.93
CA ALA A 175 14.50 6.27 -24.54
C ALA A 175 15.71 6.29 -23.59
N ALA A 176 15.85 7.36 -22.82
CA ALA A 176 16.93 7.51 -21.84
C ALA A 176 16.75 6.55 -20.66
N ALA A 177 15.52 6.44 -20.14
CA ALA A 177 15.17 5.49 -19.08
C ALA A 177 15.39 4.03 -19.51
N LEU A 178 15.02 3.68 -20.74
CA LEU A 178 15.15 2.33 -21.28
C LEU A 178 16.62 1.91 -21.37
N LYS A 179 17.48 2.82 -21.85
CA LYS A 179 18.92 2.57 -21.91
C LYS A 179 19.49 2.38 -20.51
N ALA A 180 19.21 3.30 -19.58
CA ALA A 180 19.68 3.20 -18.20
C ALA A 180 19.24 1.91 -17.52
N ALA A 181 17.96 1.56 -17.63
CA ALA A 181 17.42 0.32 -17.06
C ALA A 181 18.10 -0.93 -17.66
N SER A 182 18.36 -0.92 -18.98
CA SER A 182 19.03 -2.02 -19.68
C SER A 182 20.50 -2.17 -19.25
N ASP A 183 21.21 -1.05 -19.10
CA ASP A 183 22.60 -1.01 -18.64
C ASP A 183 22.72 -1.53 -17.20
N LEU A 184 21.79 -1.15 -16.31
CA LEU A 184 21.74 -1.67 -14.94
C LEU A 184 21.39 -3.16 -14.91
N ARG A 185 20.44 -3.61 -15.74
CA ARG A 185 20.06 -5.03 -15.80
C ARG A 185 21.18 -5.92 -16.30
N ALA A 186 22.03 -5.41 -17.20
CA ALA A 186 23.23 -6.13 -17.64
C ALA A 186 24.24 -6.36 -16.50
N LYS A 187 24.20 -5.53 -15.44
CA LYS A 187 25.03 -5.66 -14.23
C LYS A 187 24.39 -6.51 -13.14
N ASN A 188 23.07 -6.46 -13.02
CA ASN A 188 22.30 -7.25 -12.07
C ASN A 188 20.95 -7.65 -12.67
N ASP A 189 20.80 -8.93 -13.00
CA ASP A 189 19.58 -9.49 -13.57
C ASP A 189 18.63 -10.06 -12.50
N ALA A 190 18.99 -9.98 -11.22
CA ALA A 190 18.20 -10.47 -10.10
C ALA A 190 17.03 -9.55 -9.71
N LEU A 191 16.94 -8.34 -10.27
CA LEU A 191 15.87 -7.37 -10.00
C LEU A 191 14.67 -7.61 -10.95
N PRO A 192 13.58 -8.27 -10.50
CA PRO A 192 12.47 -8.63 -11.38
C PRO A 192 11.70 -7.42 -11.92
N ARG A 193 11.51 -6.36 -11.14
CA ARG A 193 10.83 -5.13 -11.56
C ARG A 193 11.68 -4.27 -12.46
N LEU A 194 13.01 -4.39 -12.40
CA LEU A 194 13.89 -3.79 -13.41
C LEU A 194 13.66 -4.41 -14.80
N LYS A 195 13.47 -5.74 -14.87
CA LYS A 195 13.04 -6.39 -16.12
C LYS A 195 11.67 -5.86 -16.58
N LYS A 196 10.69 -5.77 -15.67
CA LYS A 196 9.36 -5.23 -16.00
C LYS A 196 9.42 -3.79 -16.49
N LEU A 197 10.29 -2.96 -15.92
CA LEU A 197 10.51 -1.59 -16.37
C LEU A 197 10.95 -1.55 -17.85
N ILE A 198 11.89 -2.40 -18.24
CA ILE A 198 12.35 -2.50 -19.64
C ILE A 198 11.19 -2.91 -20.55
N ASP A 199 10.39 -3.89 -20.13
CA ASP A 199 9.25 -4.38 -20.90
C ASP A 199 8.19 -3.27 -21.10
N VAL A 200 7.84 -2.55 -20.02
CA VAL A 200 6.91 -1.40 -20.05
C VAL A 200 7.43 -0.29 -20.96
N LEU A 201 8.70 0.12 -20.80
CA LEU A 201 9.32 1.18 -21.60
C LEU A 201 9.47 0.78 -23.08
N SER A 202 9.56 -0.51 -23.38
CA SER A 202 9.62 -1.01 -24.75
C SER A 202 8.24 -1.04 -25.42
N ALA A 203 7.17 -1.26 -24.63
CA ALA A 203 5.80 -1.28 -25.12
C ALA A 203 5.22 0.13 -25.37
N VAL A 204 5.64 1.12 -24.56
CA VAL A 204 5.19 2.51 -24.69
C VAL A 204 5.89 3.20 -25.86
N LYS A 205 5.14 3.88 -26.72
CA LYS A 205 5.67 4.68 -27.84
C LYS A 205 5.87 6.16 -27.51
N ASP A 206 5.24 6.63 -26.44
CA ASP A 206 5.34 8.01 -25.99
C ASP A 206 6.66 8.23 -25.24
N GLU A 207 7.36 9.33 -25.53
CA GLU A 207 8.55 9.72 -24.79
C GLU A 207 8.21 10.30 -23.41
N ASN A 208 6.97 10.70 -23.18
CA ASN A 208 6.50 11.25 -21.93
C ASN A 208 6.06 10.16 -20.95
N LEU A 209 6.72 10.08 -19.80
CA LEU A 209 6.47 9.05 -18.79
C LEU A 209 5.44 9.56 -17.76
N THR A 210 4.15 9.39 -18.08
CA THR A 210 3.02 9.93 -17.29
C THR A 210 2.90 9.37 -15.87
N PHE A 211 3.54 8.21 -15.61
CA PHE A 211 3.59 7.56 -14.31
C PHE A 211 4.64 8.14 -13.35
N LEU A 212 5.51 9.06 -13.81
CA LEU A 212 6.44 9.78 -12.94
C LEU A 212 5.77 10.92 -12.17
N LYS A 213 6.39 11.31 -11.05
CA LYS A 213 6.01 12.47 -10.24
C LYS A 213 6.53 13.78 -10.84
#